data_AF-I4A6B5-F1
#
_entry.id   AF-I4A6B5-F1
#
_cell.length_a   1.000
_cell.length_b   1.000
_cell.length_c   1.000
_cell.angle_alpha   90.00
_cell.angle_beta   90.00
_cell.angle_gamma   90.00
#
_symmetry.space_group_name_H-M   'P 1'
#
loop_
_entity.id
_entity.type
_entity.pdbx_description
1 polymer ?
#
loop_
_entity_poly.entity_id
_entity_poly.type
_entity_poly.pdbx_seq_one_letter_code
_entity_poly.pdbx_strand_id
1 'polypeptide(L)'
;MNDVLNVTATQIDDMKHCIGFAIQRVKRGKYKAYRNRYIASDDNRGWDDLVSKGLARKQSFKNGSGENPQLYYLSEEGFRFLGGLLEVKITEMD
;
A
#
# COMPACT_ATOMS: atom_id res chain seq x y z
N MET A 1 -11.00 -3.98 20.37
CA MET A 1 -10.43 -2.62 20.41
C MET A 1 -10.47 -2.11 18.98
N ASN A 2 -11.37 -1.19 18.67
CA ASN A 2 -11.35 -0.50 17.38
C ASN A 2 -10.42 0.69 17.55
N ASP A 3 -9.10 0.43 17.52
CA ASP A 3 -8.16 1.52 17.35
C ASP A 3 -8.44 2.14 15.99
N VAL A 4 -8.90 3.39 15.99
CA VAL A 4 -9.06 4.15 14.76
C VAL A 4 -7.66 4.35 14.20
N LEU A 5 -7.30 3.54 13.20
CA LEU A 5 -6.03 3.67 12.49
C LEU A 5 -5.99 5.06 11.84
N ASN A 6 -5.19 5.95 12.44
CA ASN A 6 -5.01 7.29 11.91
C ASN A 6 -4.11 7.25 10.67
N VAL A 7 -4.73 7.15 9.49
CA VAL A 7 -4.05 7.15 8.19
C VAL A 7 -4.38 8.44 7.45
N THR A 8 -3.36 9.15 7.00
CA THR A 8 -3.51 10.43 6.31
C THR A 8 -3.97 10.26 4.86
N ALA A 9 -4.52 11.32 4.27
CA ALA A 9 -4.90 11.32 2.84
C ALA A 9 -3.70 10.99 1.93
N THR A 10 -2.51 11.55 2.22
CA THR A 10 -1.28 11.27 1.47
C THR A 10 -0.92 9.78 1.52
N GLN A 11 -1.02 9.15 2.70
CA GLN A 11 -0.78 7.72 2.83
C GLN A 11 -1.81 6.90 2.03
N ILE A 12 -3.08 7.29 2.05
CA ILE A 12 -4.12 6.63 1.24
C ILE A 12 -3.77 6.73 -0.26
N ASP A 13 -3.31 7.89 -0.72
CA ASP A 13 -2.91 8.07 -2.12
C ASP A 13 -1.64 7.28 -2.48
N ASP A 14 -0.68 7.18 -1.56
CA ASP A 14 0.49 6.31 -1.70
C ASP A 14 0.10 4.83 -1.77
N MET A 15 -0.84 4.38 -0.93
CA MET A 15 -1.37 3.01 -0.96
C MET A 15 -2.06 2.72 -2.31
N LYS A 16 -2.91 3.64 -2.80
CA LYS A 16 -3.52 3.53 -4.14
C LYS A 16 -2.45 3.44 -5.22
N HIS A 17 -1.42 4.30 -5.15
CA HIS A 17 -0.34 4.31 -6.12
C HIS A 17 0.42 2.99 -6.11
N CYS A 18 0.81 2.48 -4.94
CA CYS A 18 1.56 1.23 -4.76
C CYS A 18 0.92 0.05 -5.49
N ILE A 19 -0.41 -0.01 -5.49
CA ILE A 19 -1.19 -1.10 -6.10
C ILE A 19 -1.67 -0.80 -7.52
N GLY A 20 -1.39 0.42 -8.00
CA GLY A 20 -1.84 0.91 -9.31
C GLY A 20 -3.35 1.09 -9.39
N PHE A 21 -3.99 1.44 -8.27
CA PHE A 21 -5.43 1.57 -8.16
C PHE A 21 -5.96 2.55 -9.21
N ALA A 22 -7.02 2.14 -9.89
CA ALA A 22 -7.67 2.95 -10.91
C ALA A 22 -9.14 2.57 -10.94
N ILE A 23 -10.03 3.54 -10.67
CA ILE A 23 -11.46 3.29 -10.49
C ILE A 23 -12.11 2.64 -11.72
N GLN A 24 -11.64 3.01 -12.93
CA GLN A 24 -12.09 2.45 -14.20
C GLN A 24 -11.76 0.95 -14.37
N ARG A 25 -10.86 0.39 -13.54
CA ARG A 25 -10.53 -1.03 -13.54
C ARG A 25 -11.32 -1.83 -12.50
N VAL A 26 -12.13 -1.17 -11.68
CA VAL A 26 -13.04 -1.83 -10.75
C VAL A 26 -14.17 -2.50 -11.54
N LYS A 27 -14.39 -3.80 -11.31
CA LYS A 27 -15.45 -4.57 -11.96
C LYS A 27 -16.26 -5.28 -10.89
N ARG A 28 -17.58 -5.02 -10.84
CA ARG A 28 -18.52 -5.62 -9.88
C ARG A 28 -18.04 -5.47 -8.42
N GLY A 29 -17.59 -4.27 -8.05
CA GLY A 29 -17.08 -3.97 -6.71
C GLY A 29 -15.75 -4.65 -6.35
N LYS A 30 -15.00 -5.16 -7.33
CA LYS A 30 -13.71 -5.83 -7.14
C LYS A 30 -12.61 -5.15 -7.95
N TYR A 31 -11.45 -4.97 -7.34
CA TYR A 31 -10.24 -4.49 -7.99
C TYR A 31 -9.14 -5.54 -7.84
N LYS A 32 -8.54 -5.93 -8.96
CA LYS A 32 -7.36 -6.81 -8.98
C LYS A 32 -6.10 -5.97 -9.17
N ALA A 33 -5.30 -5.85 -8.13
CA ALA A 33 -4.02 -5.16 -8.15
C ALA A 33 -3.03 -5.95 -9.03
N TYR A 34 -2.53 -5.31 -10.08
CA TYR A 34 -1.55 -5.90 -11.00
C TYR A 34 -0.10 -5.63 -10.58
N ARG A 35 0.07 -4.84 -9.51
CA ARG A 35 1.32 -4.54 -8.84
C ARG A 35 1.05 -4.37 -7.36
N ASN A 36 2.09 -4.54 -6.54
CA ASN A 36 2.08 -4.21 -5.13
C ASN A 36 3.51 -3.84 -4.73
N ARG A 37 3.98 -2.68 -5.17
CA ARG A 37 5.36 -2.24 -4.91
C ARG A 37 5.50 -0.73 -4.99
N TYR A 38 6.18 -0.17 -4.00
CA TYR A 38 6.68 1.20 -3.97
C TYR A 38 8.16 1.15 -3.58
N ILE A 39 9.03 1.71 -4.43
CA ILE A 39 10.47 1.77 -4.18
C ILE A 39 10.81 3.20 -3.77
N ALA A 40 11.41 3.35 -2.60
CA ALA A 40 11.99 4.61 -2.13
C ALA A 40 13.52 4.52 -2.19
N SER A 41 14.17 5.67 -2.41
CA SER A 41 15.63 5.77 -2.42
C SER A 41 16.27 5.70 -1.02
N ASP A 42 15.45 5.88 0.01
CA ASP A 42 15.81 5.83 1.42
C ASP A 42 14.56 5.43 2.24
N ASP A 43 14.66 5.44 3.56
CA ASP A 43 13.54 5.34 4.48
C ASP A 43 12.47 6.40 4.20
N ASN A 44 11.20 6.00 4.27
CA ASN A 44 10.08 6.87 3.97
C ASN A 44 9.13 6.84 5.17
N ARG A 45 9.14 7.93 5.95
CA ARG A 45 8.38 8.05 7.20
C ARG A 45 6.89 7.70 7.06
N GLY A 46 6.26 8.09 5.95
CA GLY A 46 4.84 7.80 5.71
C GLY A 46 4.59 6.30 5.52
N TRP A 47 5.49 5.62 4.81
CA TRP A 47 5.46 4.18 4.64
C TRP A 47 5.88 3.41 5.90
N ASP A 48 6.89 3.89 6.62
CA ASP A 48 7.32 3.29 7.89
C ASP A 48 6.22 3.34 8.95
N ASP A 49 5.46 4.42 8.99
CA ASP A 49 4.27 4.54 9.83
C ASP A 49 3.17 3.55 9.41
N LEU A 50 2.91 3.36 8.11
CA LEU A 50 2.00 2.31 7.62
C LEU A 50 2.47 0.89 8.01
N VAL A 51 3.79 0.65 8.00
CA VAL A 51 4.39 -0.62 8.45
C VAL A 51 4.17 -0.83 9.94
N SER A 52 4.38 0.20 10.77
CA SER A 52 4.12 0.12 12.22
C SER A 52 2.66 -0.18 12.56
N LYS A 53 1.73 0.20 11.66
CA LYS A 53 0.29 -0.07 11.74
C LYS A 53 -0.12 -1.44 11.18
N GLY A 54 0.83 -2.22 10.64
CA GLY A 54 0.57 -3.51 10.00
C GLY A 54 -0.11 -3.42 8.63
N LEU A 55 -0.24 -2.23 8.05
CA LEU A 55 -0.89 -2.00 6.76
C LEU A 55 0.08 -2.16 5.57
N ALA A 56 1.38 -2.15 5.84
CA ALA A 56 2.41 -2.35 4.85
C ALA A 56 3.53 -3.24 5.39
N ARG A 57 4.37 -3.72 4.48
CA ARG A 57 5.61 -4.43 4.77
C ARG A 57 6.76 -3.69 4.10
N LYS A 58 7.93 -3.79 4.70
CA LYS A 58 9.18 -3.17 4.24
C LYS A 58 10.24 -4.24 4.04
N GLN A 59 11.03 -4.10 2.99
CA GLN A 59 12.23 -4.89 2.77
C GLN A 59 13.35 -4.04 2.15
N SER A 60 14.60 -4.34 2.50
CA SER A 60 15.75 -3.72 1.86
C SER A 60 15.79 -4.09 0.38
N PHE A 61 16.05 -3.11 -0.48
CA PHE A 61 16.11 -3.30 -1.92
C PHE A 61 17.45 -2.80 -2.48
N LYS A 62 18.53 -3.56 -2.21
CA LYS A 62 19.92 -3.21 -2.54
C LYS A 62 20.19 -2.86 -4.00
N ASN A 63 19.32 -3.30 -4.92
CA ASN A 63 19.44 -3.01 -6.36
C ASN A 63 18.69 -1.73 -6.78
N GLY A 64 18.12 -0.99 -5.83
CA GLY A 64 17.48 0.30 -6.09
C GLY A 64 18.48 1.45 -6.19
N SER A 65 17.99 2.60 -6.64
CA SER A 65 18.76 3.84 -6.66
C SER A 65 18.59 4.59 -5.34
N GLY A 66 19.68 5.06 -4.73
CA GLY A 66 19.67 5.83 -3.48
C GLY A 66 20.69 5.35 -2.46
N GLU A 67 20.73 6.00 -1.30
CA GLU A 67 21.67 5.66 -0.22
C GLU A 67 21.26 4.39 0.54
N ASN A 68 19.96 4.18 0.73
CA ASN A 68 19.42 3.02 1.43
C ASN A 68 18.07 2.61 0.84
N PRO A 69 18.04 2.17 -0.43
CA PRO A 69 16.79 1.89 -1.14
C PRO A 69 15.91 0.84 -0.43
N GLN A 70 14.65 1.20 -0.25
CA GLN A 70 13.64 0.38 0.43
C GLN A 70 12.51 0.03 -0.53
N LEU A 71 11.99 -1.18 -0.39
CA LEU A 71 10.82 -1.65 -1.11
C LEU A 71 9.68 -1.88 -0.11
N TYR A 72 8.58 -1.18 -0.36
CA TYR A 72 7.34 -1.28 0.40
C TYR A 72 6.24 -1.90 -0.43
N TYR A 73 5.36 -2.64 0.23
CA TYR A 73 4.19 -3.27 -0.36
C TYR A 73 3.07 -3.37 0.68
N LEU A 74 1.81 -3.32 0.24
CA LEU A 74 0.68 -3.49 1.15
C LEU A 74 0.62 -4.93 1.67
N SER A 75 0.27 -5.05 2.94
CA SER A 75 -0.12 -6.33 3.54
C SER A 75 -1.55 -6.70 3.13
N GLU A 76 -1.99 -7.91 3.50
CA GLU A 76 -3.40 -8.28 3.36
C GLU A 76 -4.32 -7.34 4.15
N GLU A 77 -3.91 -6.95 5.36
CA GLU A 77 -4.60 -5.96 6.19
C GLU A 77 -4.64 -4.59 5.50
N GLY A 78 -3.55 -4.18 4.85
CA GLY A 78 -3.49 -2.97 4.02
C GLY A 78 -4.50 -2.98 2.88
N PHE A 79 -4.62 -4.10 2.16
CA PHE A 79 -5.64 -4.27 1.13
C PHE A 79 -7.06 -4.23 1.71
N ARG A 80 -7.31 -4.88 2.85
CA ARG A 80 -8.63 -4.87 3.51
C ARG A 80 -9.00 -3.46 3.98
N PHE A 81 -8.06 -2.75 4.59
CA PHE A 81 -8.24 -1.37 5.05
C PHE A 81 -8.57 -0.44 3.88
N LEU A 82 -7.72 -0.42 2.84
CA LEU A 82 -7.93 0.43 1.67
C LEU A 82 -9.22 0.05 0.94
N GLY A 83 -9.53 -1.25 0.83
CA GLY A 83 -10.75 -1.74 0.23
C GLY A 83 -12.01 -1.31 1.00
N GLY A 84 -11.95 -1.31 2.34
CA GLY A 84 -13.01 -0.79 3.20
C GLY A 84 -13.27 0.69 2.97
N LEU A 85 -12.22 1.50 2.88
CA LEU A 85 -12.34 2.95 2.61
C LEU A 85 -12.92 3.25 1.21
N LEU A 86 -12.61 2.42 0.23
CA LEU A 86 -13.04 2.61 -1.16
C LEU A 86 -14.34 1.86 -1.50
N GLU A 87 -14.90 1.12 -0.54
CA GLU A 87 -16.04 0.21 -0.75
C GLU A 87 -15.81 -0.79 -1.91
N VAL A 88 -14.58 -1.28 -2.04
CA VAL A 88 -14.14 -2.20 -3.11
C VAL A 88 -13.35 -3.36 -2.51
N LYS A 89 -13.65 -4.59 -2.92
CA LYS A 89 -12.80 -5.74 -2.58
C LYS A 89 -11.52 -5.69 -3.41
N ILE A 90 -10.38 -5.48 -2.76
CA ILE A 90 -9.06 -5.50 -3.38
C ILE A 90 -8.39 -6.86 -3.16
N THR A 91 -7.84 -7.43 -4.23
CA THR A 91 -6.98 -8.62 -4.18
C THR A 91 -5.78 -8.43 -5.10
N GLU A 92 -4.67 -9.11 -4.81
CA GLU A 92 -3.54 -9.18 -5.74
C GLU A 92 -3.87 -10.11 -6.92
N MET A 93 -3.24 -9.90 -8.08
CA MET A 93 -3.26 -10.87 -9.17
C MET A 93 -2.30 -12.01 -8.83
N ASP A 94 -2.76 -13.25 -9.01
CA ASP A 94 -1.92 -14.46 -8.93
C ASP A 94 -0.81 -14.43 -10.00
#